data_AF-A0ABD0Q246-F1
#
_entry.id   AF-A0ABD0Q246-F1
#
_cell.length_a   1.000
_cell.length_b   1.000
_cell.length_c   1.000
_cell.angle_alpha   90.00
_cell.angle_beta   90.00
_cell.angle_gamma   90.00
#
_symmetry.space_group_name_H-M   'P 1'
#
loop_
_entity.id
_entity.type
_entity.pdbx_description
1 polymer ?
#
loop_
_entity_poly.entity_id
_entity_poly.type
_entity_poly.pdbx_seq_one_letter_code
_entity_poly.pdbx_strand_id
1 'polypeptide(L)' 'NNTCFFAKCLYVCKSEYAVCGHPDLLEGSMSAYLPGLSIAPRISIPNPWIRAYSFTGRE' A
#
# COMPACT_ATOMS: atom_id res chain seq x y z
N ASN A 1 -11.97 2.01 25.00
CA ASN A 1 -10.83 1.11 25.28
C ASN A 1 -10.69 0.24 24.05
N ASN A 2 -10.08 0.76 22.99
CA ASN A 2 -9.96 0.06 21.71
C ASN A 2 -8.53 -0.41 21.58
N THR A 3 -8.32 -1.61 21.07
CA THR A 3 -6.97 -2.09 20.77
C THR A 3 -6.50 -1.47 19.46
N CYS A 4 -5.26 -0.95 19.47
CA CYS A 4 -4.67 -0.23 18.36
C CYS A 4 -3.25 -0.74 18.09
N PHE A 5 -2.83 -0.67 16.84
CA PHE A 5 -1.44 -0.93 16.46
C PHE A 5 -0.95 0.09 15.44
N PHE A 6 0.36 0.29 15.41
CA PHE A 6 1.05 1.08 14.40
C PHE A 6 2.24 0.28 13.88
N ALA A 7 2.64 0.54 12.64
CA ALA A 7 3.73 -0.18 11.97
C ALA A 7 4.92 0.73 11.68
N LYS A 8 6.06 0.15 11.33
CA LYS A 8 7.17 0.89 10.74
C LYS A 8 7.01 0.88 9.22
N CYS A 9 6.66 2.01 8.63
CA CYS A 9 6.55 2.15 7.18
C CYS A 9 7.07 3.51 6.70
N LEU A 10 7.29 3.65 5.40
CA LEU A 10 7.85 4.86 4.79
C LEU A 10 6.88 6.04 4.77
N TYR A 11 5.56 5.80 4.85
CA TYR A 11 4.55 6.84 4.71
C TYR A 11 3.44 6.73 5.75
N VAL A 12 3.32 7.74 6.62
CA VAL A 12 2.18 7.96 7.53
C VAL A 12 1.89 6.79 8.49
N CYS A 13 2.92 6.01 8.89
CA CYS A 13 2.82 5.10 10.03
C CYS A 13 3.44 5.71 11.29
N LYS A 14 2.76 6.69 11.90
CA LYS A 14 3.08 7.24 13.24
C LYS A 14 1.96 6.88 14.21
N SER A 15 2.21 7.01 15.52
CA SER A 15 1.20 6.74 16.56
C SER A 15 -0.07 7.59 16.42
N GLU A 16 0.04 8.82 15.90
CA GLU A 16 -1.09 9.72 15.61
C GLU A 16 -2.07 9.15 14.57
N TYR A 17 -1.59 8.25 13.70
CA TYR A 17 -2.34 7.63 12.61
C TYR A 17 -2.46 6.11 12.81
N ALA A 18 -2.45 5.65 14.08
CA ALA A 18 -2.60 4.24 14.40
C ALA A 18 -3.97 3.72 13.95
N VAL A 19 -4.00 2.46 13.52
CA VAL A 19 -5.25 1.78 13.15
C VAL A 19 -5.77 1.03 14.38
N CYS A 20 -7.05 1.22 14.68
CA CYS A 20 -7.71 0.70 15.88
C CYS A 20 -8.93 -0.15 15.51
N GLY A 21 -9.17 -1.20 16.28
CA GLY A 21 -10.41 -1.97 16.20
C GLY A 21 -11.59 -1.29 16.90
N HIS A 22 -12.75 -1.93 16.84
CA HIS A 22 -13.94 -1.52 17.60
C HIS A 22 -14.65 -2.72 18.25
N PRO A 23 -14.26 -3.14 19.47
CA PRO A 23 -13.08 -2.73 20.24
C PRO A 23 -11.77 -3.38 19.77
N ASP A 24 -11.85 -4.60 19.22
CA ASP A 24 -10.69 -5.43 18.84
C ASP A 24 -10.72 -5.96 17.40
N LEU A 25 -11.89 -5.95 16.77
CA LEU A 25 -12.06 -6.39 15.38
C LEU A 25 -11.73 -5.25 14.42
N LEU A 26 -11.04 -5.61 13.33
CA LEU A 26 -10.65 -4.71 12.25
C LEU A 26 -10.82 -5.43 10.90
N GLU A 27 -11.56 -4.82 9.98
CA GLU A 27 -11.69 -5.29 8.60
C GLU A 27 -10.41 -4.97 7.80
N GLY A 28 -9.95 -5.90 6.95
CA GLY A 28 -8.74 -5.73 6.15
C GLY A 28 -8.74 -6.57 4.87
N SER A 29 -7.92 -6.18 3.90
CA SER A 29 -7.76 -6.91 2.64
C SER A 29 -6.70 -8.01 2.77
N MET A 30 -6.99 -9.18 2.20
CA MET A 30 -6.07 -10.33 2.18
C MET A 30 -5.87 -10.82 0.75
N SER A 31 -4.60 -10.89 0.33
CA SER A 31 -4.19 -11.39 -0.99
C SER A 31 -3.20 -12.53 -0.81
N ALA A 32 -3.35 -13.58 -1.63
CA ALA A 32 -2.40 -14.69 -1.63
C ALA A 32 -1.02 -14.25 -2.11
N TYR A 33 0.04 -14.83 -1.51
CA TYR A 33 1.41 -14.57 -1.94
C TYR A 33 1.68 -15.21 -3.31
N LEU A 34 2.36 -14.47 -4.17
CA LEU A 34 2.93 -15.01 -5.39
C LEU A 34 4.10 -15.96 -5.07
N PRO A 35 4.40 -16.94 -5.94
CA PRO A 35 5.53 -17.84 -5.75
C PRO A 35 6.86 -17.11 -5.55
N GLY A 36 7.79 -17.78 -4.88
CA GLY A 36 9.15 -17.29 -4.68
C GLY A 36 9.86 -16.96 -6.00
N LEU A 37 10.68 -15.92 -5.99
CA LEU A 37 11.41 -15.46 -7.19
C LEU A 37 12.38 -16.49 -7.77
N SER A 38 12.79 -17.48 -6.96
CA SER A 38 13.63 -18.60 -7.40
C SER A 38 12.90 -19.59 -8.32
N ILE A 39 11.58 -19.73 -8.16
CA ILE A 39 10.73 -20.65 -8.94
C ILE A 39 10.06 -19.88 -10.08
N ALA A 40 9.67 -18.62 -9.84
CA ALA A 40 9.02 -17.76 -10.83
C ALA A 40 9.66 -16.35 -10.82
N PRO A 41 10.67 -16.08 -11.68
CA PRO A 41 11.25 -14.75 -11.81
C PRO A 41 10.24 -13.77 -12.39
N ARG A 42 10.26 -12.52 -11.92
CA ARG A 42 9.30 -11.47 -12.28
C ARG A 42 10.03 -10.24 -12.81
N ILE A 43 9.43 -9.58 -13.80
CA ILE A 43 9.89 -8.30 -14.35
C ILE A 43 8.83 -7.23 -14.13
N SER A 44 9.25 -6.00 -13.84
CA SER A 44 8.37 -4.84 -13.70
C SER A 44 8.64 -3.90 -14.88
N ILE A 45 7.65 -3.73 -15.76
CA ILE A 45 7.76 -2.86 -16.94
C ILE A 45 7.01 -1.55 -16.64
N PRO A 46 7.65 -0.37 -16.80
CA PRO A 46 6.99 0.91 -16.58
C PRO A 46 5.86 1.12 -17.59
N ASN A 47 4.69 1.55 -17.12
CA ASN A 47 3.56 1.86 -17.99
C ASN A 47 3.86 3.16 -18.79
N PRO A 48 3.80 3.15 -20.14
CA PRO A 48 4.05 4.34 -20.96
C PRO A 48 3.09 5.52 -20.67
N TRP A 49 1.92 5.24 -20.10
CA TRP A 49 0.92 6.26 -19.74
C TRP A 49 0.63 6.26 -18.23
N ILE A 50 1.65 5.98 -17.39
CA ILE A 50 1.48 5.85 -15.94
C ILE A 50 0.83 7.07 -15.28
N ARG A 51 1.07 8.27 -15.81
CA ARG A 51 0.51 9.53 -15.31
C ARG A 51 0.34 10.50 -16.47
N ALA A 52 -0.82 11.13 -16.56
CA ALA A 52 -1.02 12.33 -17.36
C ALA A 52 -0.83 13.53 -16.42
N TYR A 53 0.41 13.87 -16.08
CA TYR A 53 0.66 15.09 -15.33
C TYR A 53 0.31 16.27 -16.24
N SER A 54 -0.95 16.72 -16.17
CA SER A 54 -1.55 17.94 -16.75
C SER A 54 -0.95 18.46 -18.07
N PHE A 55 -1.78 18.59 -19.12
CA PHE A 55 -1.41 19.40 -20.30
C PHE A 55 -1.40 20.90 -19.94
N THR A 56 -0.34 21.39 -19.29
CA THR A 56 -0.12 22.83 -19.17
C THR A 56 0.56 23.34 -20.43
N GLY A 57 -0.23 23.94 -21.33
CA GLY A 57 0.23 24.96 -22.27
C GLY A 57 1.00 24.50 -23.51
N ARG A 58 0.32 23.90 -24.50
CA ARG A 58 0.68 24.04 -25.91
C ARG A 58 -0.54 24.50 -26.70
N GLU A 59 -0.70 25.82 -26.76
CA GLU A 59 -0.97 26.48 -28.04
C GLU A 59 0.34 26.51 -28.84
#